data_AF-A0A5P9CK43-F1
#
_entry.id   AF-A0A5P9CK43-F1
#
_cell.length_a   1.000
_cell.length_b   1.000
_cell.length_c   1.000
_cell.angle_alpha   90.00
_cell.angle_beta   90.00
_cell.angle_gamma   90.00
#
_symmetry.space_group_name_H-M   'P 1'
#
loop_
_entity.id
_entity.type
_entity.pdbx_description
1 polymer ?
#
loop_
_entity_poly.entity_id
_entity_poly.type
_entity_poly.pdbx_seq_one_letter_code
_entity_poly.pdbx_strand_id
1 'polypeptide(L)' 'MNKFLLIILCLLLPPVAVVCNRGLGKDFFISFVLTLFFFIPGIIHAFYSTMEVARRRRRR' A
#
# COMPACT_ATOMS: atom_id res chain seq x y z
N MET A 1 -21.28 17.60 -6.56
CA MET A 1 -20.12 16.88 -5.96
C MET A 1 -18.90 17.14 -6.83
N ASN A 2 -17.92 17.89 -6.33
CA ASN A 2 -16.74 18.28 -7.11
C ASN A 2 -15.76 17.10 -7.22
N LYS A 3 -15.80 16.40 -8.36
CA LYS A 3 -15.02 15.19 -8.68
C LYS A 3 -13.51 15.33 -8.41
N PHE A 4 -12.99 16.55 -8.50
CA PHE A 4 -11.57 16.88 -8.24
C PHE A 4 -11.12 16.59 -6.80
N LEU A 5 -11.95 16.90 -5.80
CA LEU A 5 -11.64 16.67 -4.38
C LEU A 5 -11.51 15.18 -4.07
N LEU A 6 -12.35 14.35 -4.71
CA LEU A 6 -12.33 12.90 -4.57
C LEU A 6 -11.09 12.27 -5.20
N ILE A 7 -10.59 12.82 -6.31
CA ILE A 7 -9.38 12.34 -6.98
C ILE A 7 -8.14 12.64 -6.12
N ILE A 8 -8.05 13.85 -5.56
CA ILE A 8 -6.94 14.24 -4.66
C ILE A 8 -6.94 13.38 -3.40
N LEU A 9 -8.12 13.15 -2.82
CA LEU A 9 -8.24 12.31 -1.63
C LEU A 9 -7.96 10.83 -1.94
N CYS A 10 -8.29 10.35 -3.14
CA CYS A 10 -7.97 8.99 -3.58
C CYS A 10 -6.46 8.77 -3.74
N LEU A 11 -5.73 9.82 -4.14
CA LEU A 11 -4.28 9.78 -4.31
C LEU A 11 -3.55 9.82 -2.95
N LEU A 12 -4.07 10.60 -1.99
CA LEU A 12 -3.43 10.79 -0.67
C LEU A 12 -3.87 9.72 0.35
N LEU A 13 -5.17 9.49 0.48
CA LEU A 13 -5.81 8.53 1.40
C LEU A 13 -6.91 7.74 0.65
N PRO A 14 -6.54 6.71 -0.15
CA PRO A 14 -7.49 5.86 -0.87
C PRO A 14 -8.67 5.32 -0.02
N PRO A 15 -8.49 4.84 1.23
CA PRO A 15 -9.61 4.32 2.02
C PRO A 15 -10.67 5.38 2.37
N VAL A 16 -10.28 6.64 2.59
CA VAL A 16 -11.20 7.71 2.98
C VAL A 16 -12.00 8.20 1.76
N ALA A 17 -11.35 8.29 0.60
CA ALA A 17 -12.00 8.69 -0.64
C ALA A 17 -13.05 7.67 -1.10
N VAL A 18 -12.78 6.37 -0.95
CA VAL A 18 -13.70 5.30 -1.36
C VAL A 18 -14.92 5.23 -0.44
N VAL A 19 -14.73 5.34 0.88
CA VAL A 19 -15.85 5.35 1.85
C VAL A 19 -16.79 6.54 1.59
N CYS A 20 -16.24 7.71 1.26
CA CYS A 20 -17.02 8.93 1.02
C CYS A 20 -17.75 8.94 -0.35
N ASN A 21 -17.23 8.23 -1.36
CA ASN A 21 -17.77 8.27 -2.74
C ASN A 21 -18.60 7.04 -3.14
N ARG A 22 -18.27 5.86 -2.62
CA ARG A 22 -18.90 4.58 -3.00
C ARG A 22 -19.48 3.81 -1.79
N GLY A 23 -19.31 4.29 -0.56
CA GLY A 23 -19.71 3.58 0.66
C GLY A 23 -18.79 2.41 1.01
N LEU A 24 -19.21 1.55 1.95
CA LEU A 24 -18.53 0.30 2.37
C LEU A 24 -18.68 -0.81 1.31
N GLY A 25 -18.40 -0.49 0.05
CA GLY A 25 -18.56 -1.38 -1.09
C GLY A 25 -17.31 -2.19 -1.41
N LYS A 26 -17.45 -3.05 -2.43
CA LYS A 26 -16.40 -3.95 -2.95
C LYS A 26 -15.11 -3.22 -3.39
N ASP A 27 -15.23 -1.96 -3.78
CA ASP A 27 -14.09 -1.12 -4.18
C ASP A 27 -13.12 -0.81 -3.03
N PHE A 28 -13.63 -0.62 -1.80
CA PHE A 28 -12.78 -0.40 -0.61
C PHE A 28 -11.91 -1.62 -0.33
N PHE A 29 -12.53 -2.80 -0.43
CA PHE A 29 -11.86 -4.07 -0.21
C PHE A 29 -10.81 -4.34 -1.28
N ILE A 30 -11.09 -4.01 -2.56
CA ILE A 30 -10.10 -4.12 -3.64
C ILE A 30 -8.86 -3.26 -3.34
N SER A 31 -9.02 -1.98 -3.00
CA SER A 31 -7.89 -1.08 -2.74
C SER A 31 -7.11 -1.51 -1.50
N PHE A 32 -7.79 -1.93 -0.43
CA PHE A 32 -7.17 -2.42 0.80
C PHE A 32 -6.38 -3.71 0.59
N VAL A 33 -6.94 -4.68 -0.14
CA VAL A 33 -6.27 -5.93 -0.51
C VAL A 33 -5.07 -5.63 -1.40
N LEU A 34 -5.19 -4.75 -2.39
CA LEU A 34 -4.08 -4.43 -3.29
C LEU A 34 -2.90 -3.77 -2.53
N THR A 35 -3.19 -2.86 -1.60
CA THR A 35 -2.16 -2.28 -0.71
C THR A 35 -1.50 -3.35 0.15
N LEU A 36 -2.27 -4.23 0.80
CA LEU A 36 -1.71 -5.33 1.60
C LEU A 36 -0.88 -6.32 0.76
N PHE A 37 -1.35 -6.66 -0.44
CA PHE A 37 -0.72 -7.65 -1.31
C PHE A 37 0.63 -7.18 -1.86
N PHE A 38 0.83 -5.87 -2.05
CA PHE A 38 2.13 -5.29 -2.41
C PHE A 38 3.01 -4.96 -1.19
N PHE A 39 2.41 -4.71 -0.03
CA PHE A 39 3.14 -4.38 1.19
C PHE A 39 3.90 -5.60 1.76
N ILE A 40 3.24 -6.77 1.82
CA ILE A 40 3.82 -8.03 2.29
C ILE A 40 5.12 -8.40 1.51
N PRO A 41 5.12 -8.49 0.16
CA PRO A 41 6.34 -8.81 -0.58
C PRO A 41 7.40 -7.71 -0.47
N GLY A 42 6.99 -6.44 -0.34
CA GLY A 42 7.92 -5.32 -0.10
C GLY A 42 8.71 -5.49 1.21
N ILE A 43 8.03 -5.85 2.30
CA ILE A 43 8.68 -6.12 3.59
C ILE A 43 9.63 -7.31 3.50
N ILE A 44 9.17 -8.43 2.90
CA ILE A 44 9.99 -9.64 2.76
C ILE A 44 11.25 -9.34 1.94
N HIS A 45 11.11 -8.59 0.84
CA HIS A 45 12.24 -8.21 -0.02
C HIS A 45 13.24 -7.31 0.72
N ALA A 46 12.76 -6.30 1.45
CA ALA A 46 13.62 -5.42 2.24
C ALA A 46 14.34 -6.19 3.36
N PHE A 47 13.64 -7.12 4.02
CA PHE A 47 14.21 -7.95 5.07
C PHE A 47 15.29 -8.90 4.53
N TYR A 48 15.03 -9.58 3.41
CA TYR A 48 16.02 -10.44 2.74
C TYR A 48 17.26 -9.63 2.30
N SER A 49 17.05 -8.47 1.67
CA SER A 49 18.12 -7.57 1.26
C SER A 49 18.98 -7.13 2.45
N THR A 50 18.35 -6.81 3.59
CA THR A 50 19.07 -6.42 4.82
C THR A 50 19.89 -7.59 5.40
N MET A 51 19.32 -8.80 5.42
CA MET A 51 20.00 -10.01 5.89
C MET A 51 21.19 -10.41 5.01
N GLU A 52 21.05 -10.25 3.69
CA GLU A 52 22.12 -10.49 2.70
C GLU A 52 23.32 -9.56 2.96
N VAL A 53 23.06 -8.28 3.25
CA VAL A 53 24.10 -7.29 3.55
C VAL A 53 24.81 -7.60 4.87
N ALA A 54 24.07 -8.00 5.91
CA ALA A 54 24.66 -8.43 7.19
C ALA A 54 25.58 -9.66 7.03
N ARG A 55 25.25 -10.56 6.10
CA ARG A 55 26.07 -11.74 5.77
C ARG A 55 27.34 -11.39 5.01
N ARG A 56 27.31 -10.39 4.13
CA ARG A 56 28.51 -9.90 3.42
C ARG A 56 29.52 -9.21 4.35
N ARG A 57 29.05 -8.46 5.37
CA ARG A 57 29.95 -7.88 6.38
C ARG A 57 30.64 -8.92 7.27
N ARG A 58 30.08 -10.13 7.41
CA ARG A 58 30.69 -11.22 8.17
C ARG A 58 31.68 -12.05 7.36
N ARG A 59 31.73 -11.85 6.03
CA ARG A 59 32.67 -12.53 5.10
C ARG A 59 33.78 -11.60 4.58
N ARG A 60 33.81 -10.34 4.98
CA ARG A 60 34.98 -9.44 4.87
C ARG A 60 35.57 -9.26 6.25
#